data_AF-K0DQ09-F1
#
_entry.id   AF-K0DQ09-F1
#
_cell.length_a   1.000
_cell.length_b   1.000
_cell.length_c   1.000
_cell.angle_alpha   90.00
_cell.angle_beta   90.00
_cell.angle_gamma   90.00
#
_symmetry.space_group_name_H-M   'P 1'
#
loop_
_entity.id
_entity.type
_entity.pdbx_description
1 polymer ?
#
loop_
_entity_poly.entity_id
_entity_poly.type
_entity_poly.pdbx_seq_one_letter_code
_entity_poly.pdbx_strand_id
1 'polypeptide(L)'
;MSNCTSGPPVKAPGDIEIFCWPAAPTNRHARTSAMLAHAATWPIDEDAPSPQVFQCRDGRTLPRYTTQSTNQNAGLPDGLYLGLFNGRDDPLGYPLAAGFDGPLIGRLRSCHTIKARDIELKFLDPFEGRLFFPDMARVARPDGEVPTGNIMMPVQLMLNSGAIVFDGRYFADWTVFIISQVHTAMGRDLRAPRSV
;
A
#
# COMPACT_ATOMS: atom_id res chain seq x y z
N MET A 1 70.37 31.69 14.67
CA MET A 1 69.06 31.46 14.03
C MET A 1 69.12 30.16 13.26
N SER A 2 68.37 29.15 13.71
CA SER A 2 67.72 28.05 12.96
C SER A 2 67.77 26.77 13.78
N ASN A 3 66.66 26.52 14.47
CA ASN A 3 66.37 25.31 15.22
C ASN A 3 66.00 24.18 14.27
N CYS A 4 66.68 23.04 14.44
CA CYS A 4 66.25 21.75 13.94
C CYS A 4 65.01 21.32 14.74
N THR A 5 63.87 21.14 14.07
CA THR A 5 62.65 20.64 14.72
C THR A 5 62.47 19.17 14.31
N SER A 6 62.60 18.29 15.28
CA SER A 6 62.29 16.87 15.20
C SER A 6 60.77 16.66 15.11
N GLY A 7 60.33 15.91 14.10
CA GLY A 7 58.94 15.47 13.99
C GLY A 7 58.59 14.43 15.06
N PRO A 8 57.33 14.37 15.54
CA PRO A 8 56.91 13.41 16.55
C PRO A 8 56.71 12.01 15.94
N PRO A 9 56.82 10.94 16.77
CA PRO A 9 56.78 9.56 16.31
C PRO A 9 55.36 9.08 15.98
N VAL A 10 55.27 8.21 14.98
CA VAL A 10 54.06 7.49 14.57
C VAL A 10 53.66 6.49 15.67
N LYS A 11 52.45 6.64 16.23
CA LYS A 11 51.85 5.68 17.18
C LYS A 11 51.01 4.63 16.43
N ALA A 12 51.14 3.38 16.88
CA ALA A 12 50.41 2.21 16.41
C ALA A 12 48.89 2.29 16.69
N PRO A 13 48.04 1.58 15.93
CA PRO A 13 46.60 1.59 16.11
C PRO A 13 46.21 0.63 17.23
N GLY A 14 45.88 1.19 18.40
CA GLY A 14 45.25 0.47 19.50
C GLY A 14 44.08 1.31 20.02
N ASP A 15 42.91 0.69 20.06
CA ASP A 15 41.73 1.07 20.83
C ASP A 15 40.95 2.31 20.36
N ILE A 16 40.02 2.08 19.42
CA ILE A 16 38.87 2.97 19.22
C ILE A 16 37.90 2.71 20.37
N GLU A 17 37.86 3.63 21.34
CA GLU A 17 36.80 3.68 22.36
C GLU A 17 35.44 3.89 21.67
N ILE A 18 34.62 2.85 21.71
CA ILE A 18 33.20 2.91 21.41
C ILE A 18 32.54 3.69 22.55
N PHE A 19 32.14 4.93 22.29
CA PHE A 19 31.26 5.68 23.19
C PHE A 19 29.88 5.02 23.21
N CYS A 20 29.70 4.09 24.14
CA CYS A 20 28.39 3.57 24.53
C CYS A 20 27.62 4.68 25.26
N TRP A 21 26.47 5.09 24.71
CA TRP A 21 25.51 5.88 25.47
C TRP A 21 25.07 5.13 26.73
N PRO A 22 24.90 5.82 27.87
CA PRO A 22 24.50 5.17 29.12
C PRO A 22 23.08 4.57 28.99
N ALA A 23 22.98 3.31 29.36
CA ALA A 23 21.75 2.54 29.40
C ALA A 23 20.72 3.20 30.33
N ALA A 24 19.57 3.58 29.76
CA ALA A 24 18.39 3.95 30.54
C ALA A 24 17.83 2.71 31.24
N PRO A 25 17.35 2.83 32.50
CA PRO A 25 16.88 1.69 33.29
C PRO A 25 15.65 1.04 32.66
N THR A 26 15.76 -0.27 32.39
CA THR A 26 14.67 -1.11 31.88
C THR A 26 13.65 -1.38 32.99
N ASN A 27 12.59 -0.57 33.06
CA ASN A 27 11.36 -0.98 33.74
C ASN A 27 10.63 -2.00 32.85
N ARG A 28 10.59 -3.25 33.31
CA ARG A 28 9.77 -4.33 32.75
C ARG A 28 8.29 -3.99 32.97
N HIS A 29 7.70 -3.26 32.04
CA HIS A 29 6.25 -3.27 31.88
C HIS A 29 5.89 -4.46 31.00
N ALA A 30 5.16 -5.41 31.59
CA ALA A 30 4.46 -6.45 30.85
C ALA A 30 3.62 -5.78 29.76
N ARG A 31 4.01 -5.96 28.50
CA ARG A 31 3.22 -5.54 27.33
C ARG A 31 1.98 -6.42 27.28
N THR A 32 0.89 -5.94 27.86
CA THR A 32 -0.44 -6.37 27.47
C THR A 32 -0.63 -6.03 25.99
N SER A 33 -0.85 -7.07 25.20
CA SER A 33 -1.14 -7.04 23.77
C SER A 33 -2.49 -6.35 23.53
N ALA A 34 -2.50 -5.02 23.48
CA ALA A 34 -3.66 -4.23 23.06
C ALA A 34 -3.23 -2.80 22.69
N MET A 35 -2.65 -2.59 21.51
CA MET A 35 -2.73 -1.33 20.72
C MET A 35 -2.12 -1.55 19.31
N LEU A 36 -2.61 -2.57 18.60
CA LEU A 36 -2.57 -2.60 17.13
C LEU A 36 -3.94 -2.12 16.64
N ALA A 37 -4.26 -0.86 16.91
CA ALA A 37 -5.45 -0.21 16.38
C ALA A 37 -5.07 0.47 15.06
N HIS A 38 -4.96 -0.33 14.00
CA HIS A 38 -4.90 0.17 12.63
C HIS A 38 -6.33 0.40 12.11
N ALA A 39 -6.50 1.49 11.36
CA ALA A 39 -7.64 1.83 10.53
C ALA A 39 -9.01 1.98 11.24
N ALA A 40 -9.48 3.23 11.29
CA ALA A 40 -10.89 3.63 11.38
C ALA A 40 -11.78 2.82 12.33
N THR A 41 -11.76 3.16 13.62
CA THR A 41 -12.89 2.89 14.52
C THR A 41 -13.50 4.23 14.91
N TRP A 42 -14.25 4.83 13.98
CA TRP A 42 -15.24 5.84 14.34
C TRP A 42 -16.61 5.17 14.39
N PRO A 43 -17.51 5.58 15.30
CA PRO A 43 -18.89 5.12 15.27
C PRO A 43 -19.46 5.49 13.90
N ILE A 44 -19.87 4.48 13.15
CA ILE A 44 -20.53 4.64 11.87
C ILE A 44 -21.89 5.27 12.17
N ASP A 45 -22.08 6.52 11.73
CA ASP A 45 -23.41 7.08 11.56
C ASP A 45 -24.04 6.29 10.41
N GLU A 46 -24.90 5.33 10.75
CA GLU A 46 -25.71 4.58 9.78
C GLU A 46 -26.80 5.52 9.27
N ASP A 47 -26.53 6.29 8.22
CA ASP A 47 -27.58 6.83 7.33
C ASP A 47 -26.98 7.45 6.05
N ALA A 48 -26.37 6.58 5.21
CA ALA A 48 -26.33 6.65 3.74
C ALA A 48 -25.22 5.72 3.21
N PRO A 49 -25.45 4.88 2.17
CA PRO A 49 -24.36 4.17 1.52
C PRO A 49 -23.46 5.20 0.82
N SER A 50 -22.35 5.53 1.48
CA SER A 50 -21.24 6.28 0.87
C SER A 50 -20.94 5.71 -0.51
N PRO A 51 -20.76 6.53 -1.56
CA PRO A 51 -20.49 6.02 -2.89
C PRO A 51 -19.30 5.06 -2.84
N GLN A 52 -19.53 3.80 -3.24
CA GLN A 52 -18.53 2.71 -3.25
C GLN A 52 -17.44 2.92 -4.31
N VAL A 53 -17.29 4.15 -4.76
CA VAL A 53 -16.59 4.56 -5.97
C VAL A 53 -15.69 5.75 -5.67
N PHE A 54 -14.50 5.69 -6.25
CA PHE A 54 -13.54 6.76 -6.27
C PHE A 54 -13.72 7.53 -7.57
N GLN A 55 -14.00 8.82 -7.48
CA GLN A 55 -14.11 9.70 -8.64
C GLN A 55 -12.74 10.28 -8.96
N CYS A 56 -12.19 9.94 -10.12
CA CYS A 56 -11.00 10.57 -10.67
C CYS A 56 -11.30 12.00 -11.13
N ARG A 57 -10.28 12.84 -11.21
CA ARG A 57 -10.38 14.23 -11.68
C ARG A 57 -10.74 14.30 -13.17
N ASP A 58 -10.48 13.25 -13.92
CA ASP A 58 -10.91 13.10 -15.32
C ASP A 58 -12.33 12.53 -15.49
N GLY A 59 -13.09 12.38 -14.39
CA GLY A 59 -14.47 11.91 -14.40
C GLY A 59 -14.63 10.39 -14.42
N ARG A 60 -13.53 9.61 -14.45
CA ARG A 60 -13.61 8.15 -14.29
C ARG A 60 -14.06 7.78 -12.88
N THR A 61 -14.84 6.70 -12.82
CA THR A 61 -15.27 6.07 -11.57
C THR A 61 -14.50 4.76 -11.39
N LEU A 62 -13.78 4.62 -10.28
CA LEU A 62 -12.99 3.44 -9.93
C LEU A 62 -13.52 2.79 -8.65
N PRO A 63 -13.32 1.48 -8.45
CA PRO A 63 -13.75 0.81 -7.23
C PRO A 63 -12.96 1.31 -6.02
N ARG A 64 -13.60 1.37 -4.84
CA ARG A 64 -12.95 1.60 -3.54
C ARG A 64 -12.94 0.33 -2.71
N TYR A 65 -11.98 0.22 -1.80
CA TYR A 65 -12.06 -0.79 -0.75
C TYR A 65 -13.22 -0.46 0.19
N THR A 66 -14.04 -1.45 0.50
CA THR A 66 -15.06 -1.37 1.56
C THR A 66 -14.99 -2.62 2.42
N THR A 67 -15.35 -2.52 3.70
CA THR A 67 -15.48 -3.70 4.59
C THR A 67 -16.52 -4.71 4.08
N GLN A 68 -17.43 -4.27 3.19
CA GLN A 68 -18.39 -5.13 2.51
C GLN A 68 -17.77 -5.85 1.31
N SER A 69 -16.76 -5.26 0.65
CA SER A 69 -16.05 -5.87 -0.49
C SER A 69 -15.29 -7.15 -0.17
N THR A 70 -14.89 -7.33 1.08
CA THR A 70 -14.26 -8.56 1.58
C THR A 70 -15.25 -9.61 2.05
N ASN A 71 -16.48 -9.22 2.39
CA ASN A 71 -17.43 -10.11 3.05
C ASN A 71 -18.54 -10.59 2.12
N GLN A 72 -19.09 -9.74 1.23
CA GLN A 72 -20.18 -10.11 0.31
C GLN A 72 -20.19 -9.19 -0.92
N ASN A 73 -19.99 -9.77 -2.11
CA ASN A 73 -20.41 -9.22 -3.42
C ASN A 73 -20.20 -7.71 -3.66
N ALA A 74 -18.98 -7.17 -3.55
CA ALA A 74 -18.68 -5.85 -4.12
C ALA A 74 -18.66 -5.82 -5.66
N GLY A 75 -19.16 -6.87 -6.33
CA GLY A 75 -19.11 -6.99 -7.80
C GLY A 75 -17.70 -7.06 -8.37
N LEU A 76 -16.68 -7.15 -7.53
CA LEU A 76 -15.29 -7.25 -7.95
C LEU A 76 -14.93 -8.71 -8.25
N PRO A 77 -14.26 -8.97 -9.38
CA PRO A 77 -13.78 -10.31 -9.71
C PRO A 77 -12.64 -10.74 -8.79
N ASP A 78 -12.51 -12.05 -8.58
CA ASP A 78 -11.42 -12.63 -7.81
C ASP A 78 -10.05 -12.19 -8.37
N GLY A 79 -9.14 -11.81 -7.47
CA GLY A 79 -7.79 -11.41 -7.85
C GLY A 79 -7.02 -10.61 -6.79
N LEU A 80 -5.83 -10.18 -7.20
CA LEU A 80 -4.95 -9.32 -6.42
C LEU A 80 -5.24 -7.85 -6.73
N TYR A 81 -5.31 -7.01 -5.70
CA TYR A 81 -5.60 -5.59 -5.82
C TYR A 81 -4.71 -4.74 -4.91
N LEU A 82 -4.33 -3.55 -5.37
CA LEU A 82 -3.66 -2.53 -4.56
C LEU A 82 -4.70 -1.50 -4.09
N GLY A 83 -4.93 -1.40 -2.80
CA GLY A 83 -5.75 -0.33 -2.20
C GLY A 83 -4.88 0.85 -1.77
N LEU A 84 -5.36 2.05 -2.06
CA LEU A 84 -4.74 3.32 -1.65
C LEU A 84 -5.57 3.99 -0.55
N PHE A 85 -4.93 4.52 0.49
CA PHE A 85 -5.59 5.06 1.68
C PHE A 85 -4.92 6.34 2.18
N ASN A 86 -5.61 7.04 3.08
CA ASN A 86 -5.11 8.27 3.70
C ASN A 86 -4.66 9.30 2.64
N GLY A 87 -5.51 9.46 1.63
CA GLY A 87 -5.36 10.36 0.51
C GLY A 87 -5.49 11.82 0.92
N ARG A 88 -4.72 12.68 0.26
CA ARG A 88 -4.72 14.13 0.41
C ARG A 88 -4.60 14.81 -0.95
N ASP A 89 -5.27 15.95 -1.10
CA ASP A 89 -5.10 16.81 -2.29
C ASP A 89 -3.83 17.65 -2.19
N ASP A 90 -3.50 18.14 -0.99
CA ASP A 90 -2.27 18.86 -0.68
C ASP A 90 -1.34 17.96 0.15
N PRO A 91 -0.15 17.61 -0.36
CA PRO A 91 0.78 16.75 0.35
C PRO A 91 1.39 17.41 1.61
N LEU A 92 1.38 18.74 1.68
CA LEU A 92 1.83 19.53 2.84
C LEU A 92 0.64 20.00 3.69
N GLY A 93 -0.57 19.58 3.34
CA GLY A 93 -1.79 19.93 4.05
C GLY A 93 -1.75 19.48 5.52
N TYR A 94 -2.50 20.18 6.36
CA TYR A 94 -2.47 20.01 7.82
C TYR A 94 -2.57 18.53 8.23
N PRO A 95 -1.58 17.98 8.99
CA PRO A 95 -1.54 16.55 9.33
C PRO A 95 -2.69 16.09 10.23
N LEU A 96 -3.43 17.02 10.83
CA LEU A 96 -4.58 16.75 11.70
C LEU A 96 -5.89 16.47 10.94
N ALA A 97 -5.97 16.76 9.64
CA ALA A 97 -7.14 16.42 8.84
C ALA A 97 -7.16 14.90 8.56
N ALA A 98 -8.34 14.27 8.71
CA ALA A 98 -8.56 12.90 8.27
C ALA A 98 -8.38 12.82 6.74
N GLY A 99 -7.58 11.86 6.28
CA GLY A 99 -7.45 11.57 4.84
C GLY A 99 -8.69 10.87 4.28
N PHE A 100 -8.72 10.66 2.96
CA PHE A 100 -9.78 9.90 2.28
C PHE A 100 -9.25 8.59 1.68
N ASP A 101 -10.12 7.61 1.45
CA ASP A 101 -9.69 6.38 0.77
C ASP A 101 -9.62 6.60 -0.74
N GLY A 102 -8.59 6.02 -1.34
CA GLY A 102 -8.37 5.99 -2.77
C GLY A 102 -9.02 4.80 -3.45
N PRO A 103 -8.68 4.58 -4.74
CA PRO A 103 -9.18 3.46 -5.50
C PRO A 103 -8.52 2.14 -5.08
N LEU A 104 -9.16 1.06 -5.51
CA LEU A 104 -8.67 -0.31 -5.46
C LEU A 104 -8.22 -0.71 -6.88
N ILE A 105 -6.92 -0.70 -7.11
CA ILE A 105 -6.30 -0.86 -8.44
C ILE A 105 -6.07 -2.35 -8.71
N GLY A 106 -6.71 -2.88 -9.75
CA GLY A 106 -6.55 -4.28 -10.15
C GLY A 106 -7.51 -4.69 -11.28
N ARG A 107 -7.45 -5.93 -11.75
CA ARG A 107 -6.73 -7.06 -11.16
C ARG A 107 -5.26 -7.12 -11.53
N LEU A 108 -4.43 -7.46 -10.55
CA LEU A 108 -3.00 -7.56 -10.69
C LEU A 108 -2.55 -9.03 -10.78
N ARG A 109 -1.53 -9.27 -11.59
CA ARG A 109 -0.70 -10.49 -11.56
C ARG A 109 0.36 -10.38 -10.47
N SER A 110 0.92 -9.19 -10.26
CA SER A 110 1.90 -8.91 -9.21
C SER A 110 1.91 -7.43 -8.83
N CYS A 111 2.31 -7.16 -7.59
CA CYS A 111 2.58 -5.84 -7.04
C CYS A 111 3.91 -5.93 -6.28
N HIS A 112 4.97 -5.28 -6.76
CA HIS A 112 6.30 -5.36 -6.17
C HIS A 112 6.84 -3.99 -5.81
N THR A 113 7.43 -3.88 -4.63
CA THR A 113 8.26 -2.72 -4.32
C THR A 113 9.64 -2.90 -4.95
N ILE A 114 10.03 -1.99 -5.84
CA ILE A 114 11.34 -1.93 -6.47
C ILE A 114 12.17 -0.84 -5.79
N LYS A 115 13.40 -1.21 -5.38
CA LYS A 115 14.37 -0.30 -4.76
C LYS A 115 13.80 0.51 -3.58
N ALA A 116 12.86 -0.08 -2.83
CA ALA A 116 12.19 0.52 -1.68
C ALA A 116 11.46 1.86 -1.93
N ARG A 117 11.30 2.27 -3.20
CA ARG A 117 10.79 3.61 -3.55
C ARG A 117 9.84 3.61 -4.72
N ASP A 118 9.75 2.52 -5.47
CA ASP A 118 8.90 2.40 -6.64
C ASP A 118 7.98 1.21 -6.42
N ILE A 119 6.73 1.29 -6.86
CA ILE A 119 5.80 0.16 -6.89
C ILE A 119 5.56 -0.22 -8.35
N GLU A 120 5.98 -1.42 -8.71
CA GLU A 120 5.69 -2.03 -10.01
C GLU A 120 4.41 -2.84 -9.93
N LEU A 121 3.44 -2.44 -10.76
CA LEU A 121 2.19 -3.15 -10.96
C LEU A 121 2.23 -3.86 -12.30
N LYS A 122 1.88 -5.15 -12.27
CA LYS A 122 1.62 -5.92 -13.49
C LYS A 122 0.16 -6.35 -13.47
N PHE A 123 -0.61 -5.89 -14.44
CA PHE A 123 -2.01 -6.27 -14.57
C PHE A 123 -2.16 -7.71 -15.04
N LEU A 124 -3.23 -8.36 -14.60
CA LEU A 124 -3.59 -9.69 -15.07
C LEU A 124 -3.98 -9.64 -16.55
N ASP A 125 -4.84 -8.68 -16.89
CA ASP A 125 -5.19 -8.26 -18.24
C ASP A 125 -4.67 -6.83 -18.49
N PRO A 126 -3.75 -6.62 -19.46
CA PRO A 126 -3.27 -5.29 -19.82
C PRO A 126 -4.35 -4.28 -20.21
N PHE A 127 -5.49 -4.73 -20.74
CA PHE A 127 -6.59 -3.84 -21.11
C PHE A 127 -7.36 -3.32 -19.89
N GLU A 128 -7.58 -4.15 -18.86
CA GLU A 128 -8.14 -3.70 -17.57
C GLU A 128 -7.29 -2.58 -16.96
N GLY A 129 -5.97 -2.65 -17.11
CA GLY A 129 -5.05 -1.64 -16.60
C GLY A 129 -5.31 -0.23 -17.14
N ARG A 130 -5.87 -0.10 -18.35
CA ARG A 130 -6.23 1.21 -18.93
C ARG A 130 -7.38 1.90 -18.21
N LEU A 131 -8.22 1.14 -17.50
CA LEU A 131 -9.28 1.72 -16.68
C LEU A 131 -8.70 2.60 -15.57
N PHE A 132 -7.52 2.25 -15.07
CA PHE A 132 -6.81 2.97 -14.00
C PHE A 132 -5.76 3.94 -14.56
N PHE A 133 -5.08 3.55 -15.64
CA PHE A 133 -4.02 4.31 -16.29
C PHE A 133 -4.30 4.45 -17.80
N PRO A 134 -5.12 5.44 -18.21
CA PRO A 134 -5.55 5.60 -19.61
C PRO A 134 -4.38 5.78 -20.58
N ASP A 135 -3.31 6.42 -20.09
CA ASP A 135 -2.06 6.74 -20.78
C ASP A 135 -1.00 5.63 -20.66
N MET A 136 -1.41 4.42 -20.26
CA MET A 136 -0.51 3.26 -20.19
C MET A 136 0.21 3.07 -21.53
N ALA A 137 1.53 2.94 -21.46
CA ALA A 137 2.38 2.72 -22.62
C ALA A 137 1.91 1.52 -23.44
N ARG A 138 2.14 1.59 -24.76
CA ARG A 138 1.76 0.56 -25.72
C ARG A 138 2.98 -0.05 -26.37
N VAL A 139 2.85 -1.30 -26.79
CA VAL A 139 3.89 -2.03 -27.50
C VAL A 139 3.27 -2.61 -28.79
N ALA A 140 3.99 -2.47 -29.89
CA ALA A 140 3.61 -3.07 -31.16
C ALA A 140 3.68 -4.60 -31.08
N ARG A 141 2.60 -5.27 -31.50
CA ARG A 141 2.53 -6.71 -31.74
C ARG A 141 2.09 -7.00 -33.18
N PRO A 142 2.29 -8.24 -33.68
CA PRO A 142 1.82 -8.63 -35.01
C PRO A 142 0.34 -8.32 -35.25
N ASP A 143 -0.49 -8.45 -34.21
CA ASP A 143 -1.94 -8.23 -34.27
C ASP A 143 -2.37 -6.78 -33.94
N GLY A 144 -1.41 -5.85 -33.80
CA GLY A 144 -1.64 -4.45 -33.48
C GLY A 144 -0.98 -3.98 -32.18
N GLU A 145 -1.26 -2.75 -31.77
CA GLU A 145 -0.74 -2.19 -30.52
C GLU A 145 -1.55 -2.67 -29.31
N VAL A 146 -0.84 -3.17 -28.30
CA VAL A 146 -1.46 -3.56 -27.01
C VAL A 146 -0.86 -2.77 -25.86
N PRO A 147 -1.62 -2.51 -24.78
CA PRO A 147 -1.06 -1.93 -23.57
C PRO A 147 0.03 -2.83 -22.99
N THR A 148 1.06 -2.24 -22.38
CA THR A 148 2.14 -3.00 -21.72
C THR A 148 1.60 -3.88 -20.59
N GLY A 149 0.57 -3.41 -19.89
CA GLY A 149 0.07 -4.01 -18.66
C GLY A 149 1.00 -3.81 -17.46
N ASN A 150 2.08 -3.02 -17.61
CA ASN A 150 3.02 -2.70 -16.55
C ASN A 150 2.98 -1.20 -16.24
N ILE A 151 2.89 -0.87 -14.95
CA ILE A 151 2.92 0.50 -14.46
C ILE A 151 3.94 0.59 -13.33
N MET A 152 4.73 1.65 -13.35
CA MET A 152 5.64 1.99 -12.26
C MET A 152 5.12 3.24 -11.57
N MET A 153 4.80 3.13 -10.29
CA MET A 153 4.33 4.23 -9.46
C MET A 153 5.45 4.65 -8.50
N PRO A 154 6.01 5.87 -8.62
CA PRO A 154 7.02 6.33 -7.69
C PRO A 154 6.37 6.67 -6.35
N VAL A 155 7.01 6.23 -5.26
CA VAL A 155 6.71 6.65 -3.89
C VAL A 155 7.51 7.93 -3.62
N GLN A 156 6.80 9.05 -3.47
CA GLN A 156 7.42 10.34 -3.22
C GLN A 156 7.87 10.44 -1.76
N LEU A 157 9.16 10.19 -1.52
CA LEU A 157 9.78 10.19 -0.19
C LEU A 157 9.91 11.57 0.49
N MET A 158 9.59 12.67 -0.20
CA MET A 158 9.67 14.02 0.36
C MET A 158 8.55 14.35 1.35
N LEU A 159 7.60 13.43 1.54
CA LEU A 159 6.54 13.51 2.55
C LEU A 159 6.94 12.61 3.71
N ASN A 160 6.63 13.03 4.95
CA ASN A 160 7.14 12.42 6.19
C ASN A 160 6.95 10.89 6.32
N SER A 161 6.17 10.26 5.44
CA SER A 161 5.92 8.81 5.36
C SER A 161 6.07 8.20 3.95
N GLY A 162 6.45 9.00 2.93
CA GLY A 162 6.32 8.61 1.52
C GLY A 162 4.85 8.61 1.06
N ALA A 163 4.58 8.97 -0.19
CA ALA A 163 3.23 8.84 -0.75
C ALA A 163 3.22 8.34 -2.20
N ILE A 164 2.23 7.54 -2.53
CA ILE A 164 1.91 7.17 -3.91
C ILE A 164 1.07 8.29 -4.51
N VAL A 165 1.43 8.74 -5.71
CA VAL A 165 0.60 9.69 -6.45
C VAL A 165 -0.32 8.96 -7.41
N PHE A 166 -1.61 9.19 -7.28
CA PHE A 166 -2.63 8.71 -8.21
C PHE A 166 -3.65 9.81 -8.46
N ASP A 167 -3.96 10.07 -9.73
CA ASP A 167 -4.93 11.10 -10.14
C ASP A 167 -4.66 12.49 -9.50
N GLY A 168 -3.38 12.86 -9.44
CA GLY A 168 -2.93 14.14 -8.86
C GLY A 168 -3.16 14.29 -7.35
N ARG A 169 -3.38 13.18 -6.65
CA ARG A 169 -3.59 13.09 -5.20
C ARG A 169 -2.56 12.19 -4.57
N TYR A 170 -2.30 12.39 -3.27
CA TYR A 170 -1.20 11.79 -2.53
C TYR A 170 -1.73 10.82 -1.49
N PHE A 171 -1.38 9.54 -1.59
CA PHE A 171 -1.83 8.49 -0.67
C PHE A 171 -0.66 8.03 0.20
N ALA A 172 -0.77 8.31 1.50
CA ALA A 172 0.29 8.00 2.47
C ALA A 172 0.33 6.50 2.81
N ASP A 173 -0.82 5.82 2.72
CA ASP A 173 -0.96 4.42 3.08
C ASP A 173 -1.41 3.60 1.87
N TRP A 174 -0.92 2.37 1.79
CA TRP A 174 -1.31 1.43 0.75
C TRP A 174 -1.26 0.00 1.29
N THR A 175 -2.09 -0.87 0.73
CA THR A 175 -2.14 -2.29 1.12
C THR A 175 -2.56 -3.12 -0.07
N VAL A 176 -2.03 -4.34 -0.15
CA VAL A 176 -2.40 -5.31 -1.19
C VAL A 176 -3.41 -6.29 -0.62
N PHE A 177 -4.52 -6.48 -1.33
CA PHE A 177 -5.61 -7.38 -0.97
C PHE A 177 -5.70 -8.53 -1.96
N ILE A 178 -6.09 -9.70 -1.46
CA ILE A 178 -6.61 -10.78 -2.28
C ILE A 178 -8.11 -10.80 -2.07
N ILE A 179 -8.87 -10.55 -3.13
CA ILE A 179 -10.33 -10.66 -3.12
C ILE A 179 -10.65 -12.03 -3.70
N SER A 180 -11.45 -12.81 -2.96
CA SER A 180 -11.99 -14.08 -3.47
C SER A 180 -13.44 -14.25 -3.02
N GLN A 181 -14.30 -14.58 -3.97
CA GLN A 181 -15.68 -14.98 -3.73
C GLN A 181 -15.70 -16.43 -3.25
N VAL A 182 -15.47 -16.65 -1.95
CA VAL A 182 -15.74 -17.94 -1.35
C VAL A 182 -17.25 -18.16 -1.40
N HIS A 183 -17.69 -19.01 -2.33
CA HIS A 183 -19.02 -19.57 -2.24
C HIS A 183 -19.01 -20.45 -1.00
N THR A 184 -19.67 -20.03 0.08
CA THR A 184 -19.99 -20.95 1.16
C THR A 184 -20.88 -22.01 0.54
N ALA A 185 -20.30 -23.14 0.15
CA ALA A 185 -21.07 -24.33 -0.17
C ALA A 185 -21.80 -24.69 1.13
N MET A 186 -23.08 -24.33 1.23
CA MET A 186 -23.94 -24.91 2.25
C MET A 186 -23.82 -26.41 2.08
N GLY A 187 -23.14 -27.05 3.04
CA GLY A 187 -22.96 -28.49 3.04
C GLY A 187 -24.33 -29.13 2.81
N ARG A 188 -24.46 -29.91 1.73
CA ARG A 188 -25.61 -30.80 1.60
C ARG A 188 -25.64 -31.64 2.87
N ASP A 189 -26.69 -31.46 3.63
CA ASP A 189 -27.09 -32.29 4.76
C ASP A 189 -27.05 -33.75 4.29
N LEU A 190 -25.97 -34.47 4.59
CA LEU A 190 -25.87 -35.91 4.41
C LEU A 190 -26.75 -36.53 5.51
N ARG A 191 -28.06 -36.44 5.36
CA ARG A 191 -28.97 -37.28 6.14
C ARG A 191 -28.64 -38.72 5.78
N ALA A 192 -28.07 -39.42 6.75
CA ALA A 192 -27.88 -40.85 6.69
C ALA A 192 -29.21 -41.52 6.31
N PRO A 193 -29.20 -42.52 5.40
CA PRO A 193 -30.39 -43.31 5.15
C PRO A 193 -30.77 -44.03 6.44
N ARG A 194 -32.01 -43.81 6.91
CA ARG A 194 -32.60 -44.62 7.98
C ARG A 194 -32.78 -46.02 7.41
N SER A 195 -32.01 -46.98 7.90
CA SER A 195 -32.27 -48.39 7.68
C SER A 195 -33.61 -48.75 8.32
N VAL A 196 -34.45 -49.43 7.55
CA VAL A 196 -35.71 -50.06 7.96
C VAL A 196 -35.41 -51.30 8.80
#